data_AF-A0A1L9PIE9-F1
#
_entry.id   AF-A0A1L9PIE9-F1
#
_cell.length_a   1.000
_cell.length_b   1.000
_cell.length_c   1.000
_cell.angle_alpha   90.00
_cell.angle_beta   90.00
_cell.angle_gamma   90.00
#
_symmetry.space_group_name_H-M   'P 1'
#
loop_
_entity.id
_entity.type
_entity.pdbx_description
1 polymer ?
#
loop_
_entity_poly.entity_id
_entity_poly.type
_entity_poly.pdbx_seq_one_letter_code
_entity_poly.pdbx_strand_id
1 'polypeptide(L)'
;MLVPVSNSILGSVLSDSTPSFLGLVRDSCLAGCVAVQTEIPSVHLTHAISDLNENHPRAIVNQQASILSPTSVPARVADFLLFTYTTGIIHQFPILSEDEARSAFDAVLPMGYSVPDCDARSVYIVSLIMAISLSTTARNKLSRAQSLATALFKNAMLNISAVLTNDLSGLQALLLLIQYTFLNPTVGNLWLLTGISSEACIEYGLHHELQSDTDIERRRRIFWCAWEMEVAVSAAFRRPIRILNKYIHVSFPSPNQASSAAPLAIPSIAIFVWRFRQLEAELISILHLNNPLLHASSLESWMEDMASKAQHWAQQVQHSASQNQCPSTKSQWAEMVLYADIAYHYCLVLLYGPSNRVKEPTRPNLICAFRASVQVAISYWEQANSEFGRIKYTFHTCYHTFSAAVVFLSVLRSCQSEITQLYTLNEIQECANRFVCLLSSIGERWPAAARCLEEYNHLLEPIMKSYSDFFLLSQQHTSAAGADPFLSPEQYADAEAFDVMDYESFVHFFNPPQDVVDPLLASPAVVPFDWDVEFEFGMDGLLDIV
;
A
#
# COMPACT_ATOMS: atom_id res chain seq x y z
N MET A 1 23.18 40.12 -29.06
CA MET A 1 21.71 40.28 -28.89
C MET A 1 21.01 39.31 -29.82
N LEU A 2 20.69 38.12 -29.33
CA LEU A 2 19.76 37.20 -29.97
C LEU A 2 18.71 36.90 -28.90
N VAL A 3 17.52 37.46 -29.09
CA VAL A 3 16.33 37.25 -28.25
C VAL A 3 15.74 35.87 -28.61
N PRO A 4 15.17 35.12 -27.64
CA PRO A 4 14.79 33.73 -27.80
C PRO A 4 13.44 33.60 -28.51
N VAL A 5 13.47 33.39 -29.83
CA VAL A 5 12.25 33.12 -30.64
C VAL A 5 12.02 31.61 -30.81
N SER A 6 12.99 30.75 -30.46
CA SER A 6 12.88 29.30 -30.68
C SER A 6 12.06 28.55 -29.63
N ASN A 7 11.91 29.07 -28.41
CA ASN A 7 11.19 28.34 -27.34
C ASN A 7 9.67 28.47 -27.43
N SER A 8 9.12 29.55 -28.01
CA SER A 8 7.66 29.74 -28.04
C SER A 8 6.99 28.92 -29.15
N ILE A 9 7.62 28.79 -30.32
CA ILE A 9 7.10 27.99 -31.43
C ILE A 9 7.22 26.50 -31.08
N LEU A 10 8.37 26.08 -30.56
CA LEU A 10 8.56 24.70 -30.11
C LEU A 10 7.62 24.35 -28.95
N GLY A 11 7.44 25.27 -27.99
CA GLY A 11 6.45 25.13 -26.93
C GLY A 11 5.02 25.00 -27.45
N SER A 12 4.63 25.79 -28.46
CA SER A 12 3.29 25.68 -29.07
C SER A 12 3.07 24.38 -29.85
N VAL A 13 4.11 23.85 -30.51
CA VAL A 13 4.04 22.58 -31.24
C VAL A 13 3.99 21.40 -30.27
N LEU A 14 4.78 21.46 -29.18
CA LEU A 14 4.73 20.45 -28.12
C LEU A 14 3.36 20.47 -27.42
N SER A 15 2.80 21.65 -27.14
CA SER A 15 1.46 21.77 -26.54
C SER A 15 0.34 21.22 -27.41
N ASP A 16 0.50 21.26 -28.75
CA ASP A 16 -0.46 20.68 -29.71
C ASP A 16 -0.38 19.14 -29.73
N SER A 17 0.79 18.58 -29.39
CA SER A 17 1.01 17.13 -29.28
C SER A 17 0.68 16.52 -27.91
N THR A 18 0.58 17.34 -26.86
CA THR A 18 0.22 16.90 -25.50
C THR A 18 -1.30 16.96 -25.31
N PRO A 19 -1.98 15.83 -25.07
CA PRO A 19 -3.41 15.85 -24.77
C PRO A 19 -3.69 16.64 -23.49
N SER A 20 -4.88 17.26 -23.39
CA SER A 20 -5.29 18.02 -22.19
C SER A 20 -5.75 17.14 -21.02
N PHE A 21 -5.58 15.83 -21.11
CA PHE A 21 -6.00 14.81 -20.15
C PHE A 21 -4.89 13.76 -19.97
N LEU A 22 -4.84 13.13 -18.80
CA LEU A 22 -3.96 11.99 -18.55
C LEU A 22 -4.61 10.74 -19.16
N GLY A 23 -4.10 10.17 -20.26
CA GLY A 23 -4.66 8.96 -20.89
C GLY A 23 -4.47 8.87 -22.40
N LEU A 24 -5.17 7.94 -23.07
CA LEU A 24 -5.09 7.75 -24.53
C LEU A 24 -6.05 8.65 -25.30
N VAL A 25 -7.30 8.79 -24.83
CA VAL A 25 -8.35 9.63 -25.45
C VAL A 25 -9.18 10.31 -24.37
N ARG A 26 -9.75 11.50 -24.65
CA ARG A 26 -10.53 12.33 -23.72
C ARG A 26 -11.67 11.55 -23.03
N ASP A 27 -12.31 10.64 -23.75
CA ASP A 27 -13.42 9.82 -23.27
C ASP A 27 -12.96 8.41 -22.80
N SER A 28 -11.66 8.11 -22.90
CA SER A 28 -11.06 6.82 -22.52
C SER A 28 -9.71 7.06 -21.86
N CYS A 29 -9.78 7.61 -20.64
CA CYS A 29 -8.61 7.77 -19.79
C CYS A 29 -8.06 6.38 -19.42
N LEU A 30 -6.76 6.14 -19.63
CA LEU A 30 -6.13 4.85 -19.34
C LEU A 30 -6.30 4.47 -17.86
N ALA A 31 -6.22 5.44 -16.94
CA ALA A 31 -6.50 5.20 -15.52
C ALA A 31 -7.97 4.86 -15.25
N GLY A 32 -8.92 5.47 -15.98
CA GLY A 32 -10.34 5.14 -15.89
C GLY A 32 -10.68 3.74 -16.42
N CYS A 33 -10.00 3.30 -17.48
CA CYS A 33 -10.10 1.93 -18.00
C CYS A 33 -9.54 0.88 -17.03
N VAL A 34 -8.66 1.31 -16.12
CA VAL A 34 -8.02 0.47 -15.11
C VAL A 34 -8.82 0.40 -13.82
N ALA A 35 -9.67 1.40 -13.56
CA ALA A 35 -10.54 1.48 -12.40
C ALA A 35 -11.85 0.66 -12.56
N VAL A 36 -12.11 0.16 -13.76
CA VAL A 36 -13.16 -0.84 -14.04
C VAL A 36 -12.44 -2.19 -14.15
N GLN A 37 -13.03 -3.26 -13.62
CA GLN A 37 -12.51 -4.62 -13.80
C GLN A 37 -12.05 -4.78 -15.25
N THR A 38 -10.76 -5.05 -15.43
CA THR A 38 -10.16 -5.19 -16.75
C THR A 38 -10.69 -6.49 -17.35
N GLU A 39 -11.84 -6.43 -18.03
CA GLU A 39 -12.27 -7.51 -18.90
C GLU A 39 -11.28 -7.58 -20.07
N ILE A 40 -10.39 -8.56 -20.04
CA ILE A 40 -9.47 -8.84 -21.14
C ILE A 40 -10.29 -9.41 -22.30
N PRO A 41 -10.23 -8.85 -23.53
CA PRO A 41 -11.01 -9.36 -24.64
C PRO A 41 -10.36 -10.62 -25.25
N SER A 42 -10.90 -11.81 -24.96
CA SER A 42 -10.89 -13.03 -25.80
C SER A 42 -11.44 -14.21 -24.96
N VAL A 43 -12.34 -15.10 -25.40
CA VAL A 43 -12.42 -15.93 -26.62
C VAL A 43 -13.89 -16.37 -26.82
N HIS A 44 -14.32 -16.52 -28.07
CA HIS A 44 -15.62 -17.04 -28.53
C HIS A 44 -16.32 -18.04 -27.59
N LEU A 45 -17.46 -17.64 -27.00
CA LEU A 45 -18.44 -18.56 -26.40
C LEU A 45 -19.72 -18.57 -27.25
N THR A 46 -19.77 -19.53 -28.17
CA THR A 46 -21.03 -20.05 -28.71
C THR A 46 -21.73 -20.84 -27.61
N HIS A 47 -22.73 -20.25 -26.95
CA HIS A 47 -23.96 -20.95 -26.52
C HIS A 47 -25.02 -19.96 -26.00
N ALA A 48 -26.13 -19.86 -26.74
CA ALA A 48 -27.48 -19.43 -26.39
C ALA A 48 -27.68 -18.21 -25.47
N ILE A 49 -27.99 -17.08 -26.11
CA ILE A 49 -28.34 -15.78 -25.55
C ILE A 49 -29.85 -15.72 -25.26
N SER A 50 -30.23 -15.73 -23.98
CA SER A 50 -31.50 -15.13 -23.51
C SER A 50 -31.30 -14.04 -22.45
N ASP A 51 -30.08 -13.90 -21.91
CA ASP A 51 -29.76 -13.01 -20.79
C ASP A 51 -29.35 -11.58 -21.20
N LEU A 52 -29.35 -11.28 -22.51
CA LEU A 52 -28.99 -9.97 -23.09
C LEU A 52 -30.21 -9.14 -23.55
N ASN A 53 -31.43 -9.49 -23.13
CA ASN A 53 -32.62 -8.71 -23.50
C ASN A 53 -32.74 -7.44 -22.63
N GLU A 54 -32.40 -6.28 -23.18
CA GLU A 54 -32.39 -4.96 -22.52
C GLU A 54 -33.71 -4.60 -21.81
N ASN A 55 -34.84 -5.17 -22.25
CA ASN A 55 -36.17 -4.88 -21.70
C ASN A 55 -36.62 -5.85 -20.59
N HIS A 56 -35.78 -6.80 -20.17
CA HIS A 56 -36.14 -7.79 -19.15
C HIS A 56 -35.73 -7.32 -17.73
N PRO A 57 -36.64 -7.30 -16.73
CA PRO A 57 -36.35 -6.76 -15.39
C PRO A 57 -35.34 -7.58 -14.56
N ARG A 58 -34.77 -8.65 -15.13
CA ARG A 58 -33.71 -9.48 -14.54
C ARG A 58 -32.47 -9.63 -15.44
N ALA A 59 -32.35 -8.84 -16.52
CA ALA A 59 -31.17 -8.89 -17.37
C ALA A 59 -29.93 -8.39 -16.60
N ILE A 60 -28.80 -9.09 -16.75
CA ILE A 60 -27.52 -8.76 -16.10
C ILE A 60 -27.07 -7.34 -16.46
N VAL A 61 -27.47 -6.86 -17.65
CA VAL A 61 -27.19 -5.52 -18.18
C VAL A 61 -27.87 -4.39 -17.39
N ASN A 62 -28.87 -4.70 -16.53
CA ASN A 62 -29.72 -3.68 -15.89
C ASN A 62 -29.60 -3.61 -14.35
N GLN A 63 -28.59 -4.25 -13.74
CA GLN A 63 -28.28 -3.99 -12.33
C GLN A 63 -27.57 -2.63 -12.20
N GLN A 64 -28.35 -1.55 -12.06
CA GLN A 64 -27.79 -0.26 -11.62
C GLN A 64 -27.18 -0.44 -10.23
N ALA A 65 -25.85 -0.39 -10.14
CA ALA A 65 -25.14 -0.33 -8.88
C ALA A 65 -25.64 0.88 -8.08
N SER A 66 -25.96 0.70 -6.79
CA SER A 66 -26.35 1.81 -5.92
C SER A 66 -25.20 2.80 -5.81
N ILE A 67 -25.38 3.99 -6.38
CA ILE A 67 -24.41 5.10 -6.31
C ILE A 67 -24.81 5.95 -5.11
N LEU A 68 -23.92 6.07 -4.13
CA LEU A 68 -24.14 6.94 -2.97
C LEU A 68 -23.59 8.32 -3.30
N SER A 69 -24.46 9.33 -3.36
CA SER A 69 -24.02 10.73 -3.48
C SER A 69 -23.40 11.20 -2.16
N PRO A 70 -22.28 11.94 -2.15
CA PRO A 70 -21.73 12.52 -0.93
C PRO A 70 -22.74 13.43 -0.21
N THR A 71 -23.62 14.11 -0.97
CA THR A 71 -24.70 14.95 -0.43
C THR A 71 -25.80 14.18 0.29
N SER A 72 -25.88 12.86 0.12
CA SER A 72 -26.83 11.99 0.84
C SER A 72 -26.30 11.54 2.20
N VAL A 73 -25.02 11.76 2.49
CA VAL A 73 -24.44 11.46 3.81
C VAL A 73 -24.75 12.62 4.76
N PRO A 74 -25.23 12.35 6.00
CA PRO A 74 -25.53 13.41 6.96
C PRO A 74 -24.30 14.30 7.21
N ALA A 75 -24.50 15.63 7.28
CA ALA A 75 -23.41 16.61 7.43
C ALA A 75 -22.45 16.27 8.59
N ARG A 76 -23.00 15.94 9.77
CA ARG A 76 -22.21 15.49 10.94
C ARG A 76 -21.27 14.32 10.64
N VAL A 77 -21.75 13.35 9.85
CA VAL A 77 -20.95 12.18 9.44
C VAL A 77 -19.90 12.57 8.42
N ALA A 78 -20.27 13.40 7.44
CA ALA A 78 -19.34 13.89 6.43
C ALA A 78 -18.20 14.72 7.08
N ASP A 79 -18.51 15.56 8.06
CA ASP A 79 -17.53 16.34 8.83
C ASP A 79 -16.57 15.43 9.60
N PHE A 80 -17.10 14.39 10.24
CA PHE A 80 -16.29 13.37 10.91
C PHE A 80 -15.35 12.63 9.95
N LEU A 81 -15.85 12.26 8.76
CA LEU A 81 -15.05 11.59 7.74
C LEU A 81 -13.95 12.52 7.18
N LEU A 82 -14.25 13.81 6.96
CA LEU A 82 -13.24 14.80 6.58
C LEU A 82 -12.19 14.98 7.69
N PHE A 83 -12.63 15.15 8.93
CA PHE A 83 -11.74 15.26 10.09
C PHE A 83 -10.82 14.05 10.20
N THR A 84 -11.35 12.84 10.01
CA THR A 84 -10.54 11.62 10.01
C THR A 84 -9.47 11.66 8.90
N TYR A 85 -9.84 12.10 7.69
CA TYR A 85 -8.90 12.18 6.59
C TYR A 85 -7.77 13.17 6.90
N THR A 86 -8.12 14.39 7.33
CA THR A 86 -7.17 15.47 7.57
C THR A 86 -6.30 15.25 8.80
N THR A 87 -6.75 14.47 9.80
CA THR A 87 -5.95 14.19 10.99
C THR A 87 -5.22 12.87 10.95
N GLY A 88 -5.73 11.87 10.23
CA GLY A 88 -5.24 10.50 10.29
C GLY A 88 -4.54 10.00 9.02
N ILE A 89 -4.79 10.60 7.86
CA ILE A 89 -4.43 10.00 6.56
C ILE A 89 -3.54 10.95 5.73
N ILE A 90 -3.90 12.23 5.67
CA ILE A 90 -3.23 13.23 4.83
C ILE A 90 -1.74 13.40 5.19
N HIS A 91 -1.34 13.12 6.43
CA HIS A 91 0.04 13.28 6.88
C HIS A 91 1.01 12.23 6.32
N GLN A 92 0.51 11.10 5.84
CA GLN A 92 1.32 10.08 5.17
C GLN A 92 1.31 10.28 3.65
N PHE A 93 0.18 10.73 3.10
CA PHE A 93 0.03 11.05 1.68
C PHE A 93 -0.50 12.49 1.52
N PRO A 94 0.36 13.51 1.65
CA PRO A 94 -0.05 14.91 1.59
C PRO A 94 -0.29 15.37 0.13
N ILE A 95 -1.16 14.64 -0.57
CA ILE A 95 -1.57 14.87 -1.95
C ILE A 95 -2.28 16.22 -2.07
N LEU A 96 -3.19 16.48 -1.12
CA LEU A 96 -3.89 17.75 -0.93
C LEU A 96 -3.35 18.48 0.30
N SER A 97 -3.48 19.81 0.33
CA SER A 97 -3.44 20.56 1.60
C SER A 97 -4.77 20.41 2.36
N GLU A 98 -4.75 20.70 3.66
CA GLU A 98 -5.98 20.73 4.47
C GLU A 98 -6.97 21.76 3.93
N ASP A 99 -6.48 22.91 3.45
CA ASP A 99 -7.30 23.96 2.82
C ASP A 99 -7.93 23.49 1.51
N GLU A 100 -7.19 22.75 0.67
CA GLU A 100 -7.72 22.17 -0.58
C GLU A 100 -8.84 21.16 -0.27
N ALA A 101 -8.63 20.29 0.73
CA ALA A 101 -9.62 19.31 1.16
C ALA A 101 -10.87 19.99 1.75
N ARG A 102 -10.70 21.00 2.61
CA ARG A 102 -11.80 21.78 3.20
C ARG A 102 -12.59 22.53 2.13
N SER A 103 -11.89 23.21 1.21
CA SER A 103 -12.52 23.97 0.14
C SER A 103 -13.37 23.09 -0.78
N ALA A 104 -12.88 21.89 -1.12
CA ALA A 104 -13.65 20.92 -1.90
C ALA A 104 -14.91 20.45 -1.15
N PHE A 105 -14.80 20.25 0.16
CA PHE A 105 -15.90 19.85 1.02
C PHE A 105 -16.98 20.94 1.12
N ASP A 106 -16.59 22.18 1.40
CA ASP A 106 -17.49 23.33 1.50
C ASP A 106 -18.22 23.60 0.18
N ALA A 107 -17.58 23.30 -0.95
CA ALA A 107 -18.19 23.41 -2.27
C ALA A 107 -19.29 22.36 -2.54
N VAL A 108 -19.17 21.15 -1.99
CA VAL A 108 -20.12 20.03 -2.23
C VAL A 108 -21.20 19.97 -1.16
N LEU A 109 -20.88 20.33 0.08
CA LEU A 109 -21.74 20.26 1.25
C LEU A 109 -21.88 21.65 1.90
N PRO A 110 -22.51 22.63 1.21
CA PRO A 110 -22.60 23.98 1.73
C PRO A 110 -23.50 24.04 2.96
N MET A 111 -23.10 24.86 3.94
CA MET A 111 -23.89 25.13 5.14
C MET A 111 -25.12 25.99 4.79
N GLY A 112 -26.18 25.34 4.29
CA GLY A 112 -27.54 25.90 4.25
C GLY A 112 -27.97 26.70 3.01
N TYR A 113 -27.29 26.63 1.86
CA TYR A 113 -27.71 27.31 0.62
C TYR A 113 -27.82 26.36 -0.58
N SER A 114 -28.65 26.74 -1.56
CA SER A 114 -28.86 26.03 -2.82
C SER A 114 -27.55 25.83 -3.58
N VAL A 115 -27.28 24.58 -3.92
CA VAL A 115 -26.10 24.09 -4.64
C VAL A 115 -26.05 24.71 -6.04
N PRO A 116 -25.07 25.58 -6.38
CA PRO A 116 -24.68 25.75 -7.78
C PRO A 116 -24.17 24.40 -8.29
N ASP A 117 -24.27 24.10 -9.60
CA ASP A 117 -23.68 22.88 -10.17
C ASP A 117 -22.28 22.64 -9.59
N CYS A 118 -22.16 21.61 -8.73
CA CYS A 118 -20.90 21.32 -8.06
C CYS A 118 -19.85 21.02 -9.11
N ASP A 119 -18.67 21.63 -9.00
CA ASP A 119 -17.53 21.27 -9.83
C ASP A 119 -17.24 19.77 -9.68
N ALA A 120 -17.08 19.10 -10.83
CA ALA A 120 -16.84 17.67 -10.93
C ALA A 120 -15.61 17.23 -10.11
N ARG A 121 -14.59 18.10 -10.00
CA ARG A 121 -13.39 17.83 -9.21
C ARG A 121 -13.66 17.89 -7.71
N SER A 122 -14.42 18.86 -7.20
CA SER A 122 -14.83 18.86 -5.80
C SER A 122 -15.65 17.62 -5.44
N VAL A 123 -16.62 17.21 -6.28
CA VAL A 123 -17.40 15.98 -6.05
C VAL A 123 -16.49 14.75 -6.02
N TYR A 124 -15.56 14.65 -6.97
CA TYR A 124 -14.59 13.55 -7.03
C TYR A 124 -13.74 13.46 -5.75
N ILE A 125 -13.15 14.59 -5.32
CA ILE A 125 -12.29 14.68 -4.14
C ILE A 125 -13.07 14.29 -2.88
N VAL A 126 -14.26 14.88 -2.65
CA VAL A 126 -15.06 14.64 -1.44
C VAL A 126 -15.50 13.18 -1.38
N SER A 127 -15.97 12.63 -2.51
CA SER A 127 -16.38 11.23 -2.59
C SER A 127 -15.22 10.26 -2.27
N LEU A 128 -14.00 10.50 -2.78
CA LEU A 128 -12.83 9.68 -2.45
C LEU A 128 -12.34 9.89 -1.01
N ILE A 129 -12.31 11.12 -0.50
CA ILE A 129 -11.95 11.41 0.90
C ILE A 129 -12.89 10.64 1.85
N MET A 130 -14.19 10.72 1.62
CA MET A 130 -15.18 10.02 2.44
C MET A 130 -15.06 8.50 2.31
N ALA A 131 -14.82 7.98 1.11
CA ALA A 131 -14.61 6.56 0.88
C ALA A 131 -13.35 6.05 1.61
N ILE A 132 -12.23 6.76 1.49
CA ILE A 132 -10.96 6.47 2.16
C ILE A 132 -11.14 6.50 3.69
N SER A 133 -11.76 7.55 4.23
CA SER A 133 -12.05 7.65 5.66
C SER A 133 -12.95 6.52 6.13
N LEU A 134 -14.01 6.19 5.41
CA LEU A 134 -14.92 5.12 5.80
C LEU A 134 -14.24 3.74 5.81
N SER A 135 -13.42 3.46 4.78
CA SER A 135 -12.60 2.24 4.69
C SER A 135 -11.57 2.13 5.83
N THR A 136 -11.17 3.25 6.42
CA THR A 136 -10.18 3.33 7.50
C THR A 136 -10.76 3.68 8.86
N THR A 137 -12.08 3.87 9.02
CA THR A 137 -12.70 4.20 10.32
C THR A 137 -13.63 3.16 10.91
N ALA A 138 -14.30 2.38 10.07
CA ALA A 138 -15.26 1.41 10.56
C ALA A 138 -14.59 0.36 11.48
N ARG A 139 -15.15 0.17 12.68
CA ARG A 139 -14.71 -0.85 13.65
C ARG A 139 -15.60 -2.08 13.60
N ASN A 140 -16.91 -1.87 13.41
CA ASN A 140 -17.88 -2.93 13.21
C ASN A 140 -18.44 -2.95 11.79
N LYS A 141 -18.99 -4.10 11.40
CA LYS A 141 -19.65 -4.32 10.09
C LYS A 141 -18.78 -3.85 8.92
N LEU A 142 -17.51 -4.28 8.91
CA LEU A 142 -16.51 -3.88 7.92
C LEU A 142 -16.99 -4.05 6.48
N SER A 143 -17.63 -5.18 6.16
CA SER A 143 -18.22 -5.45 4.84
C SER A 143 -19.23 -4.38 4.43
N ARG A 144 -20.07 -3.94 5.37
CA ARG A 144 -21.09 -2.91 5.13
C ARG A 144 -20.46 -1.53 4.89
N ALA A 145 -19.48 -1.16 5.71
CA ALA A 145 -18.73 0.09 5.52
C ALA A 145 -17.99 0.10 4.18
N GLN A 146 -17.38 -1.02 3.80
CA GLN A 146 -16.74 -1.19 2.50
C GLN A 146 -17.72 -1.07 1.32
N SER A 147 -18.94 -1.61 1.44
CA SER A 147 -19.97 -1.42 0.41
C SER A 147 -20.36 0.06 0.24
N LEU A 148 -20.50 0.82 1.33
CA LEU A 148 -20.79 2.25 1.27
C LEU A 148 -19.60 3.06 0.71
N ALA A 149 -18.38 2.72 1.12
CA ALA A 149 -17.16 3.32 0.58
C ALA A 149 -17.04 3.07 -0.93
N THR A 150 -17.39 1.86 -1.37
CA THR A 150 -17.42 1.48 -2.79
C THR A 150 -18.50 2.26 -3.55
N ALA A 151 -19.65 2.53 -2.93
CA ALA A 151 -20.69 3.35 -3.54
C ALA A 151 -20.27 4.83 -3.72
N LEU A 152 -19.54 5.39 -2.74
CA LEU A 152 -18.92 6.72 -2.85
C LEU A 152 -17.81 6.74 -3.91
N PHE A 153 -16.98 5.70 -3.97
CA PHE A 153 -15.99 5.54 -5.04
C PHE A 153 -16.64 5.53 -6.42
N LYS A 154 -17.71 4.75 -6.61
CA LYS A 154 -18.48 4.71 -7.87
C LYS A 154 -19.03 6.09 -8.22
N ASN A 155 -19.49 6.88 -7.24
CA ASN A 155 -19.88 8.27 -7.47
C ASN A 155 -18.71 9.14 -7.95
N ALA A 156 -17.53 9.02 -7.34
CA ALA A 156 -16.33 9.72 -7.81
C ALA A 156 -16.00 9.35 -9.27
N MET A 157 -16.08 8.06 -9.62
CA MET A 157 -15.74 7.59 -10.96
C MET A 157 -16.64 8.16 -12.07
N LEU A 158 -17.87 8.60 -11.77
CA LEU A 158 -18.71 9.31 -12.75
C LEU A 158 -18.07 10.61 -13.25
N ASN A 159 -17.18 11.21 -12.46
CA ASN A 159 -16.52 12.48 -12.75
C ASN A 159 -15.10 12.29 -13.32
N ILE A 160 -14.62 11.05 -13.50
CA ILE A 160 -13.20 10.77 -13.79
C ILE A 160 -12.69 11.42 -15.07
N SER A 161 -13.50 11.45 -16.14
CA SER A 161 -13.13 12.05 -17.43
C SER A 161 -13.01 13.57 -17.37
N ALA A 162 -13.76 14.22 -16.48
CA ALA A 162 -13.69 15.66 -16.25
C ALA A 162 -12.51 16.05 -15.36
N VAL A 163 -12.03 15.13 -14.51
CA VAL A 163 -11.09 15.43 -13.42
C VAL A 163 -9.65 15.01 -13.73
N LEU A 164 -9.42 13.96 -14.52
CA LEU A 164 -8.08 13.51 -14.92
C LEU A 164 -7.47 14.37 -16.04
N THR A 165 -7.36 15.67 -15.77
CA THR A 165 -6.74 16.68 -16.64
C THR A 165 -5.22 16.52 -16.70
N ASN A 166 -4.59 16.95 -17.80
CA ASN A 166 -3.12 16.94 -17.95
C ASN A 166 -2.48 18.16 -17.26
N ASP A 167 -2.72 18.27 -15.96
CA ASP A 167 -2.11 19.25 -15.06
C ASP A 167 -1.82 18.63 -13.67
N LEU A 168 -1.27 19.44 -12.75
CA LEU A 168 -1.04 19.01 -11.36
C LEU A 168 -2.34 18.59 -10.65
N SER A 169 -3.46 19.25 -10.97
CA SER A 169 -4.75 18.96 -10.35
C SER A 169 -5.26 17.56 -10.76
N GLY A 170 -5.11 17.20 -12.04
CA GLY A 170 -5.46 15.86 -12.51
C GLY A 170 -4.52 14.78 -11.98
N LEU A 171 -3.23 15.10 -11.78
CA LEU A 171 -2.31 14.19 -11.09
C LEU A 171 -2.69 14.01 -9.61
N GLN A 172 -3.07 15.06 -8.88
CA GLN A 172 -3.60 14.90 -7.50
C GLN A 172 -4.84 14.00 -7.47
N ALA A 173 -5.75 14.16 -8.44
CA ALA A 173 -6.92 13.29 -8.54
C ALA A 173 -6.53 11.82 -8.81
N LEU A 174 -5.57 11.57 -9.70
CA LEU A 174 -5.02 10.23 -9.95
C LEU A 174 -4.38 9.64 -8.68
N LEU A 175 -3.65 10.45 -7.91
CA LEU A 175 -3.03 10.00 -6.65
C LEU A 175 -4.07 9.67 -5.57
N LEU A 176 -5.18 10.41 -5.49
CA LEU A 176 -6.30 10.06 -4.59
C LEU A 176 -6.96 8.73 -5.00
N LEU A 177 -7.10 8.48 -6.30
CA LEU A 177 -7.57 7.19 -6.81
C LEU A 177 -6.61 6.05 -6.42
N ILE A 178 -5.31 6.25 -6.60
CA ILE A 178 -4.29 5.28 -6.19
C ILE A 178 -4.36 5.04 -4.67
N GLN A 179 -4.51 6.10 -3.87
CA GLN A 179 -4.66 6.02 -2.41
C GLN A 179 -5.86 5.15 -2.02
N TYR A 180 -7.02 5.37 -2.64
CA TYR A 180 -8.20 4.52 -2.40
C TYR A 180 -7.97 3.08 -2.86
N THR A 181 -7.29 2.88 -3.99
CA THR A 181 -7.00 1.54 -4.54
C THR A 181 -6.07 0.74 -3.61
N PHE A 182 -5.15 1.38 -2.87
CA PHE A 182 -4.36 0.68 -1.84
C PHE A 182 -5.20 0.08 -0.70
N LEU A 183 -6.33 0.73 -0.38
CA LEU A 183 -7.29 0.27 0.63
C LEU A 183 -8.17 -0.85 0.09
N ASN A 184 -8.56 -0.72 -1.18
CA ASN A 184 -9.44 -1.65 -1.87
C ASN A 184 -8.87 -2.05 -3.24
N PRO A 185 -7.92 -3.00 -3.30
CA PRO A 185 -7.22 -3.31 -4.56
C PRO A 185 -8.10 -3.95 -5.65
N THR A 186 -9.35 -4.32 -5.33
CA THR A 186 -10.30 -4.87 -6.32
C THR A 186 -10.78 -3.83 -7.33
N VAL A 187 -10.64 -2.54 -7.00
CA VAL A 187 -11.17 -1.44 -7.83
C VAL A 187 -10.19 -0.95 -8.89
N GLY A 188 -8.94 -1.46 -8.93
CA GLY A 188 -8.04 -1.10 -10.01
C GLY A 188 -6.64 -1.70 -9.95
N ASN A 189 -5.96 -1.66 -11.10
CA ASN A 189 -4.59 -2.17 -11.22
C ASN A 189 -3.58 -1.13 -10.70
N LEU A 190 -3.12 -1.32 -9.46
CA LEU A 190 -2.13 -0.45 -8.81
C LEU A 190 -0.84 -0.25 -9.63
N TRP A 191 -0.34 -1.28 -10.31
CA TRP A 191 0.88 -1.18 -11.12
C TRP A 191 0.72 -0.23 -12.30
N LEU A 192 -0.42 -0.28 -12.97
CA LEU A 192 -0.70 0.58 -14.11
C LEU A 192 -1.03 2.00 -13.66
N LEU A 193 -1.84 2.17 -12.61
CA LEU A 193 -2.17 3.49 -12.07
C LEU A 193 -0.91 4.24 -11.60
N THR A 194 -0.05 3.59 -10.80
CA THR A 194 1.21 4.18 -10.35
C THR A 194 2.20 4.41 -11.50
N GLY A 195 2.19 3.54 -12.52
CA GLY A 195 2.93 3.77 -13.75
C GLY A 195 2.52 5.07 -14.46
N ILE A 196 1.21 5.30 -14.64
CA ILE A 196 0.69 6.53 -15.25
C ILE A 196 1.08 7.76 -14.42
N SER A 197 1.00 7.69 -13.08
CA SER A 197 1.41 8.82 -12.24
C SER A 197 2.90 9.15 -12.38
N SER A 198 3.76 8.14 -12.51
CA SER A 198 5.19 8.35 -12.71
C SER A 198 5.52 8.95 -14.07
N GLU A 199 4.82 8.53 -15.13
CA GLU A 199 4.97 9.17 -16.44
C GLU A 199 4.52 10.62 -16.43
N ALA A 200 3.41 10.94 -15.75
CA ALA A 200 2.99 12.34 -15.54
C ALA A 200 4.06 13.15 -14.78
N CYS A 201 4.70 12.58 -13.76
CA CYS A 201 5.81 13.22 -13.06
C CYS A 201 7.02 13.49 -13.98
N ILE A 202 7.30 12.63 -14.95
CA ILE A 202 8.37 12.82 -15.93
C ILE A 202 7.98 13.91 -16.93
N GLU A 203 6.78 13.83 -17.50
CA GLU A 203 6.24 14.80 -18.47
C GLU A 203 6.24 16.24 -17.90
N TYR A 204 5.81 16.41 -16.66
CA TYR A 204 5.79 17.70 -15.98
C TYR A 204 7.15 18.14 -15.40
N GLY A 205 8.19 17.31 -15.54
CA GLY A 205 9.52 17.58 -14.98
C GLY A 205 9.56 17.65 -13.46
N LEU A 206 8.64 16.99 -12.75
CA LEU A 206 8.51 17.08 -11.29
C LEU A 206 9.66 16.44 -10.51
N HIS A 207 10.54 15.71 -11.18
CA HIS A 207 11.77 15.11 -10.64
C HIS A 207 12.97 16.09 -10.63
N HIS A 208 12.77 17.32 -11.14
CA HIS A 208 13.72 18.43 -11.09
C HIS A 208 13.11 19.70 -10.46
N GLU A 209 13.95 20.50 -9.80
CA GLU A 209 13.55 21.82 -9.30
C GLU A 209 13.64 22.86 -10.43
N LEU A 210 12.52 23.55 -10.72
CA LEU A 210 12.50 24.68 -11.65
C LEU A 210 12.59 26.00 -10.85
N GLN A 211 13.52 26.87 -11.21
CA GLN A 211 13.87 28.07 -10.41
C GLN A 211 12.77 29.13 -10.28
N SER A 212 11.65 29.00 -11.01
CA SER A 212 10.60 30.02 -11.13
C SER A 212 9.21 29.55 -10.70
N ASP A 213 9.07 28.39 -10.06
CA ASP A 213 7.75 27.85 -9.70
C ASP A 213 7.19 28.53 -8.44
N THR A 214 6.06 29.23 -8.60
CA THR A 214 5.31 29.84 -7.49
C THR A 214 4.63 28.80 -6.59
N ASP A 215 4.58 27.52 -7.01
CA ASP A 215 3.93 26.42 -6.31
C ASP A 215 4.89 25.24 -6.03
N ILE A 216 6.13 25.57 -5.70
CA ILE A 216 7.24 24.61 -5.51
C ILE A 216 6.92 23.55 -4.45
N GLU A 217 6.27 23.92 -3.35
CA GLU A 217 5.96 23.02 -2.25
C GLU A 217 4.90 22.00 -2.64
N ARG A 218 3.84 22.41 -3.36
CA ARG A 218 2.83 21.48 -3.86
C ARG A 218 3.43 20.53 -4.88
N ARG A 219 4.29 21.02 -5.79
CA ARG A 219 5.01 20.18 -6.76
C ARG A 219 5.87 19.12 -6.08
N ARG A 220 6.63 19.51 -5.04
CA ARG A 220 7.39 18.58 -4.20
C ARG A 220 6.50 17.52 -3.56
N ARG A 221 5.40 17.93 -2.92
CA ARG A 221 4.48 16.98 -2.26
C ARG A 221 3.89 15.98 -3.26
N ILE A 222 3.38 16.47 -4.39
CA ILE A 222 2.80 15.62 -5.44
C ILE A 222 3.83 14.63 -5.99
N PHE A 223 5.04 15.11 -6.29
CA PHE A 223 6.13 14.26 -6.77
C PHE A 223 6.45 13.13 -5.79
N TRP A 224 6.73 13.47 -4.53
CA TRP A 224 7.13 12.49 -3.54
C TRP A 224 6.02 11.50 -3.19
N CYS A 225 4.75 11.94 -3.20
CA CYS A 225 3.60 11.03 -3.10
C CYS A 225 3.54 10.06 -4.29
N ALA A 226 3.60 10.55 -5.53
CA ALA A 226 3.55 9.70 -6.72
C ALA A 226 4.70 8.69 -6.75
N TRP A 227 5.91 9.17 -6.50
CA TRP A 227 7.11 8.35 -6.49
C TRP A 227 7.06 7.27 -5.41
N GLU A 228 6.65 7.62 -4.19
CA GLU A 228 6.54 6.64 -3.10
C GLU A 228 5.51 5.55 -3.38
N MET A 229 4.33 5.93 -3.88
CA MET A 229 3.29 4.98 -4.23
C MET A 229 3.77 4.01 -5.31
N GLU A 230 4.52 4.50 -6.30
CA GLU A 230 5.14 3.65 -7.32
C GLU A 230 6.17 2.69 -6.73
N VAL A 231 7.07 3.17 -5.86
CA VAL A 231 8.06 2.32 -5.18
C VAL A 231 7.35 1.22 -4.40
N ALA A 232 6.31 1.56 -3.64
CA ALA A 232 5.57 0.62 -2.82
C ALA A 232 4.95 -0.53 -3.64
N VAL A 233 4.41 -0.21 -4.82
CA VAL A 233 3.83 -1.21 -5.74
C VAL A 233 4.91 -1.99 -6.49
N SER A 234 5.98 -1.31 -6.91
CA SER A 234 7.09 -1.92 -7.64
C SER A 234 7.87 -2.89 -6.76
N ALA A 235 8.07 -2.56 -5.48
CA ALA A 235 8.65 -3.45 -4.50
C ALA A 235 7.81 -4.71 -4.34
N ALA A 236 6.48 -4.57 -4.20
CA ALA A 236 5.53 -5.67 -4.11
C ALA A 236 5.64 -6.64 -5.28
N PHE A 237 5.65 -6.11 -6.50
CA PHE A 237 5.73 -6.92 -7.72
C PHE A 237 7.15 -7.27 -8.16
N ARG A 238 8.18 -6.86 -7.41
CA ARG A 238 9.60 -7.00 -7.80
C ARG A 238 9.89 -6.46 -9.20
N ARG A 239 9.34 -5.28 -9.50
CA ARG A 239 9.49 -4.60 -10.80
C ARG A 239 10.40 -3.38 -10.69
N PRO A 240 11.04 -2.95 -11.80
CA PRO A 240 11.78 -1.69 -11.83
C PRO A 240 10.86 -0.48 -11.63
N ILE A 241 11.37 0.53 -10.93
CA ILE A 241 10.73 1.86 -10.85
C ILE A 241 11.12 2.73 -12.05
N ARG A 242 10.26 3.68 -12.45
CA ARG A 242 10.50 4.55 -13.61
C ARG A 242 11.57 5.60 -13.31
N ILE A 243 11.53 6.18 -12.11
CA ILE A 243 12.47 7.23 -11.69
C ILE A 243 13.37 6.69 -10.57
N LEU A 244 14.61 6.36 -10.93
CA LEU A 244 15.63 5.91 -9.97
C LEU A 244 16.07 7.05 -9.05
N ASN A 245 16.40 6.73 -7.79
CA ASN A 245 16.89 7.69 -6.78
C ASN A 245 17.94 8.67 -7.32
N LYS A 246 18.90 8.19 -8.14
CA LYS A 246 19.99 8.99 -8.69
C LYS A 246 19.56 10.10 -9.68
N TYR A 247 18.33 10.02 -10.20
CA TYR A 247 17.76 11.01 -11.12
C TYR A 247 16.79 11.97 -10.43
N ILE A 248 16.58 11.82 -9.12
CA ILE A 248 15.74 12.70 -8.33
C ILE A 248 16.59 13.87 -7.85
N HIS A 249 16.27 15.07 -8.32
CA HIS A 249 16.96 16.31 -7.94
C HIS A 249 16.04 17.27 -7.17
N VAL A 250 14.93 16.75 -6.66
CA VAL A 250 13.89 17.49 -5.94
C VAL A 250 14.11 17.34 -4.45
N SER A 251 14.00 18.46 -3.73
CA SER A 251 14.11 18.47 -2.28
C SER A 251 12.83 17.94 -1.64
N PHE A 252 12.90 17.47 -0.40
CA PHE A 252 11.69 17.24 0.38
C PHE A 252 10.96 18.58 0.63
N PRO A 253 9.62 18.58 0.71
CA PRO A 253 8.83 19.72 1.17
C PRO A 253 9.34 20.26 2.51
N SER A 254 9.23 21.57 2.68
CA SER A 254 9.62 22.28 3.88
C SER A 254 8.71 21.91 5.07
N PRO A 255 9.26 21.75 6.29
CA PRO A 255 8.46 21.40 7.48
C PRO A 255 7.46 22.49 7.93
N ASN A 256 7.62 23.73 7.47
CA ASN A 256 7.09 24.92 8.15
C ASN A 256 5.65 25.34 7.76
N GLN A 257 4.95 24.62 6.87
CA GLN A 257 3.65 25.10 6.37
C GLN A 257 2.42 24.37 6.93
N ALA A 258 2.59 23.29 7.72
CA ALA A 258 1.43 22.56 8.23
C ALA A 258 0.78 23.20 9.47
N SER A 259 1.47 24.06 10.22
CA SER A 259 0.89 24.81 11.36
C SER A 259 1.90 25.84 11.85
N SER A 260 1.50 27.10 11.97
CA SER A 260 2.32 28.22 12.46
C SER A 260 2.68 28.16 13.97
N ALA A 261 2.63 26.99 14.60
CA ALA A 261 2.62 26.84 16.06
C ALA A 261 3.60 25.78 16.63
N ALA A 262 4.49 25.17 15.85
CA ALA A 262 5.48 24.23 16.37
C ALA A 262 6.84 24.94 16.63
N PRO A 263 7.36 25.00 17.88
CA PRO A 263 8.62 25.69 18.20
C PRO A 263 9.90 25.00 17.72
N LEU A 264 9.79 23.82 17.10
CA LEU A 264 10.90 23.02 16.56
C LEU A 264 10.46 22.46 15.20
N ALA A 265 11.31 22.60 14.17
CA ALA A 265 11.03 22.13 12.81
C ALA A 265 11.14 20.60 12.73
N ILE A 266 10.17 19.89 13.31
CA ILE A 266 10.08 18.43 13.17
C ILE A 266 9.68 18.12 11.72
N PRO A 267 10.42 17.27 10.98
CA PRO A 267 10.05 16.91 9.62
C PRO A 267 8.66 16.28 9.57
N SER A 268 7.89 16.59 8.51
CA SER A 268 6.58 15.96 8.28
C SER A 268 6.68 14.43 8.26
N ILE A 269 5.66 13.74 8.77
CA ILE A 269 5.58 12.26 8.81
C ILE A 269 5.83 11.64 7.43
N ALA A 270 5.27 12.24 6.37
CA ALA A 270 5.48 11.81 5.00
C ALA A 270 6.98 11.72 4.61
N ILE A 271 7.83 12.61 5.13
CA ILE A 271 9.28 12.58 4.85
C ILE A 271 9.91 11.30 5.38
N PHE A 272 9.47 10.79 6.53
CA PHE A 272 9.99 9.53 7.04
C PHE A 272 9.54 8.35 6.18
N VAL A 273 8.30 8.35 5.71
CA VAL A 273 7.79 7.34 4.76
C VAL A 273 8.62 7.35 3.47
N TRP A 274 8.84 8.53 2.88
CA TRP A 274 9.64 8.66 1.65
C TRP A 274 11.09 8.22 1.83
N ARG A 275 11.72 8.51 2.98
CA ARG A 275 13.07 8.03 3.30
C ARG A 275 13.16 6.52 3.41
N PHE A 276 12.17 5.87 4.04
CA PHE A 276 12.11 4.41 4.04
C PHE A 276 12.00 3.87 2.61
N ARG A 277 11.20 4.52 1.77
CA ARG A 277 10.97 4.07 0.38
C ARG A 277 12.20 4.25 -0.50
N GLN A 278 13.07 5.22 -0.19
CA GLN A 278 14.41 5.28 -0.79
C GLN A 278 15.26 4.06 -0.45
N LEU A 279 15.21 3.59 0.80
CA LEU A 279 15.91 2.36 1.22
C LEU A 279 15.31 1.13 0.51
N GLU A 280 13.98 1.01 0.52
CA GLU A 280 13.28 -0.12 -0.11
C GLU A 280 13.58 -0.18 -1.62
N ALA A 281 13.49 0.95 -2.33
CA ALA A 281 13.84 1.02 -3.75
C ALA A 281 15.28 0.53 -4.03
N GLU A 282 16.24 0.88 -3.16
CA GLU A 282 17.62 0.44 -3.29
C GLU A 282 17.78 -1.07 -3.02
N LEU A 283 17.14 -1.59 -1.97
CA LEU A 283 17.12 -3.02 -1.65
C LEU A 283 16.57 -3.85 -2.83
N ILE A 284 15.42 -3.45 -3.37
CA ILE A 284 14.78 -4.12 -4.52
C ILE A 284 15.68 -4.06 -5.75
N SER A 285 16.20 -2.88 -6.07
CA SER A 285 17.07 -2.64 -7.22
C SER A 285 18.29 -3.55 -7.21
N ILE A 286 18.99 -3.66 -6.08
CA ILE A 286 20.23 -4.43 -6.00
C ILE A 286 19.98 -5.92 -5.82
N LEU A 287 19.15 -6.33 -4.86
CA LEU A 287 19.01 -7.74 -4.45
C LEU A 287 18.06 -8.54 -5.34
N HIS A 288 17.00 -7.90 -5.86
CA HIS A 288 15.96 -8.59 -6.62
C HIS A 288 16.05 -8.32 -8.12
N LEU A 289 16.42 -7.09 -8.52
CA LEU A 289 16.56 -6.73 -9.93
C LEU A 289 17.99 -6.87 -10.47
N ASN A 290 18.96 -7.27 -9.62
CA ASN A 290 20.36 -7.49 -9.99
C ASN A 290 21.06 -6.27 -10.60
N ASN A 291 20.61 -5.05 -10.29
CA ASN A 291 21.28 -3.84 -10.76
C ASN A 291 22.73 -3.74 -10.22
N PRO A 292 23.63 -3.05 -10.94
CA PRO A 292 25.02 -2.93 -10.52
C PRO A 292 25.17 -2.11 -9.23
N LEU A 293 26.09 -2.54 -8.36
CA LEU A 293 26.57 -1.76 -7.23
C LEU A 293 27.44 -0.60 -7.75
N LEU A 294 27.10 0.64 -7.42
CA LEU A 294 27.81 1.81 -7.93
C LEU A 294 28.84 2.38 -6.94
N HIS A 295 28.59 2.30 -5.64
CA HIS A 295 29.33 3.05 -4.61
C HIS A 295 29.85 2.19 -3.45
N ALA A 296 29.83 0.86 -3.57
CA ALA A 296 30.28 -0.06 -2.53
C ALA A 296 31.44 -0.94 -3.00
N SER A 297 32.35 -1.28 -2.08
CA SER A 297 33.51 -2.13 -2.36
C SER A 297 33.14 -3.60 -2.57
N SER A 298 32.10 -4.07 -1.87
CA SER A 298 31.57 -5.42 -1.99
C SER A 298 30.09 -5.45 -1.64
N LEU A 299 29.41 -6.56 -1.95
CA LEU A 299 28.01 -6.72 -1.59
C LEU A 299 27.81 -6.72 -0.08
N GLU A 300 28.71 -7.36 0.66
CA GLU A 300 28.68 -7.43 2.13
C GLU A 300 28.78 -6.04 2.75
N SER A 301 29.75 -5.22 2.29
CA SER A 301 29.88 -3.84 2.78
C SER A 301 28.66 -2.97 2.49
N TRP A 302 28.00 -3.19 1.34
CA TRP A 302 26.74 -2.52 1.02
C TRP A 302 25.59 -3.00 1.89
N MET A 303 25.52 -4.31 2.17
CA MET A 303 24.48 -4.87 3.03
C MET A 303 24.61 -4.33 4.47
N GLU A 304 25.83 -4.25 5.00
CA GLU A 304 26.09 -3.65 6.33
C GLU A 304 25.68 -2.18 6.39
N ASP A 305 26.01 -1.40 5.35
CA ASP A 305 25.58 0.01 5.23
C ASP A 305 24.05 0.12 5.16
N MET A 306 23.37 -0.73 4.39
CA MET A 306 21.91 -0.75 4.30
C MET A 306 21.24 -1.14 5.63
N ALA A 307 21.78 -2.11 6.36
CA ALA A 307 21.30 -2.44 7.70
C ALA A 307 21.45 -1.25 8.66
N SER A 308 22.60 -0.57 8.62
CA SER A 308 22.85 0.61 9.45
C SER A 308 21.90 1.77 9.10
N LYS A 309 21.67 2.03 7.81
CA LYS A 309 20.71 3.05 7.34
C LYS A 309 19.28 2.73 7.79
N ALA A 310 18.83 1.48 7.66
CA ALA A 310 17.50 1.06 8.09
C ALA A 310 17.32 1.23 9.61
N GLN A 311 18.32 0.81 10.40
CA GLN A 311 18.31 0.99 11.85
C GLN A 311 18.31 2.47 12.24
N HIS A 312 19.17 3.27 11.61
CA HIS A 312 19.28 4.70 11.89
C HIS A 312 17.98 5.43 11.55
N TRP A 313 17.35 5.10 10.42
CA TRP A 313 16.04 5.65 10.04
C TRP A 313 14.97 5.34 11.10
N ALA A 314 14.87 4.10 11.56
CA ALA A 314 13.90 3.71 12.60
C ALA A 314 14.16 4.45 13.92
N GLN A 315 15.43 4.59 14.33
CA GLN A 315 15.83 5.37 15.50
C GLN A 315 15.48 6.86 15.36
N GLN A 316 15.62 7.45 14.17
CA GLN A 316 15.23 8.83 13.92
C GLN A 316 13.71 9.04 14.08
N VAL A 317 12.90 8.07 13.66
CA VAL A 317 11.44 8.11 13.86
C VAL A 317 11.13 8.11 15.36
N GLN A 318 11.69 7.15 16.11
CA GLN A 318 11.50 7.05 17.56
C GLN A 318 11.93 8.32 18.29
N HIS A 319 13.10 8.86 17.92
CA HIS A 319 13.61 10.10 18.48
C HIS A 319 12.65 11.26 18.19
N SER A 320 12.22 11.42 16.93
CA SER A 320 11.31 12.50 16.54
C SER A 320 9.95 12.40 17.23
N ALA A 321 9.40 11.19 17.37
CA ALA A 321 8.19 10.91 18.13
C ALA A 321 8.35 11.30 19.61
N SER A 322 9.49 10.98 20.24
CA SER A 322 9.77 11.33 21.64
C SER A 322 9.92 12.83 21.89
N GLN A 323 10.38 13.56 20.88
CA GLN A 323 10.54 15.02 20.94
C GLN A 323 9.25 15.77 20.57
N ASN A 324 8.22 15.07 20.07
CA ASN A 324 6.97 15.70 19.73
C ASN A 324 6.23 16.18 20.99
N GLN A 325 6.09 17.49 21.12
CA GLN A 325 5.36 18.12 22.23
C GLN A 325 3.92 18.51 21.84
N CYS A 326 3.55 18.36 20.56
CA CYS A 326 2.27 18.80 20.04
C CYS A 326 1.20 17.72 20.26
N PRO A 327 0.17 17.96 21.11
CA PRO A 327 -0.85 16.95 21.41
C PRO A 327 -1.65 16.50 20.20
N SER A 328 -1.91 17.40 19.24
CA SER A 328 -2.71 17.12 18.03
C SER A 328 -2.00 16.20 17.04
N THR A 329 -0.67 16.04 17.14
CA THR A 329 0.11 15.13 16.28
C THR A 329 0.54 13.83 16.98
N LYS A 330 0.12 13.63 18.24
CA LYS A 330 0.57 12.51 19.07
C LYS A 330 0.15 11.15 18.49
N SER A 331 -1.07 11.02 17.99
CA SER A 331 -1.58 9.78 17.41
C SER A 331 -0.85 9.41 16.12
N GLN A 332 -0.56 10.40 15.29
CA GLN A 332 0.16 10.24 14.03
C GLN A 332 1.60 9.80 14.27
N TRP A 333 2.27 10.35 15.30
CA TRP A 333 3.60 9.87 15.70
C TRP A 333 3.58 8.46 16.29
N ALA A 334 2.57 8.12 17.09
CA ALA A 334 2.41 6.75 17.60
C ALA A 334 2.22 5.74 16.47
N GLU A 335 1.43 6.10 15.46
CA GLU A 335 1.26 5.29 14.25
C GLU A 335 2.55 5.18 13.43
N MET A 336 3.28 6.30 13.26
CA MET A 336 4.55 6.30 12.54
C MET A 336 5.62 5.42 13.22
N VAL A 337 5.58 5.33 14.56
CA VAL A 337 6.42 4.41 15.33
C VAL A 337 6.09 2.95 15.01
N LEU A 338 4.82 2.57 14.95
CA LEU A 338 4.39 1.22 14.56
C LEU A 338 4.79 0.92 13.09
N TYR A 339 4.60 1.89 12.21
CA TYR A 339 5.05 1.80 10.82
C TYR A 339 6.57 1.57 10.73
N ALA A 340 7.36 2.33 11.50
CA ALA A 340 8.81 2.21 11.49
C ALA A 340 9.30 0.84 11.98
N ASP A 341 8.62 0.26 12.96
CA ASP A 341 8.93 -1.07 13.45
C ASP A 341 8.68 -2.14 12.38
N ILE A 342 7.53 -2.08 11.70
CA ILE A 342 7.20 -2.95 10.56
C ILE A 342 8.25 -2.80 9.45
N ALA A 343 8.49 -1.57 9.01
CA ALA A 343 9.36 -1.25 7.88
C ALA A 343 10.81 -1.64 8.14
N TYR A 344 11.32 -1.41 9.35
CA TYR A 344 12.66 -1.82 9.75
C TYR A 344 12.84 -3.34 9.66
N HIS A 345 11.93 -4.11 10.27
CA HIS A 345 12.01 -5.56 10.21
C HIS A 345 11.82 -6.08 8.79
N TYR A 346 10.95 -5.47 7.99
CA TYR A 346 10.78 -5.85 6.59
C TYR A 346 12.03 -5.58 5.74
N CYS A 347 12.75 -4.46 5.98
CA CYS A 347 14.06 -4.24 5.39
C CYS A 347 15.04 -5.38 5.70
N LEU A 348 15.05 -5.90 6.94
CA LEU A 348 15.92 -7.02 7.32
C LEU A 348 15.51 -8.33 6.64
N VAL A 349 14.20 -8.57 6.45
CA VAL A 349 13.70 -9.71 5.67
C VAL A 349 14.21 -9.65 4.23
N LEU A 350 14.12 -8.48 3.58
CA LEU A 350 14.63 -8.26 2.22
C LEU A 350 16.16 -8.39 2.15
N LEU A 351 16.85 -7.85 3.13
CA LEU A 351 18.31 -7.76 3.14
C LEU A 351 18.98 -9.11 3.38
N TYR A 352 18.46 -9.90 4.32
CA TYR A 352 19.11 -11.14 4.78
C TYR A 352 18.40 -12.41 4.35
N GLY A 353 17.20 -12.30 3.79
CA GLY A 353 16.48 -13.41 3.17
C GLY A 353 17.04 -13.78 1.79
N PRO A 354 16.63 -14.93 1.24
CA PRO A 354 16.97 -15.32 -0.12
C PRO A 354 16.51 -14.28 -1.15
N SER A 355 17.34 -14.03 -2.16
CA SER A 355 17.06 -13.09 -3.25
C SER A 355 17.66 -13.57 -4.57
N ASN A 356 17.35 -12.89 -5.68
CA ASN A 356 17.91 -13.24 -7.00
C ASN A 356 19.44 -13.09 -7.03
N ARG A 357 19.97 -12.09 -6.32
CA ARG A 357 21.41 -11.84 -6.22
C ARG A 357 22.09 -12.74 -5.19
N VAL A 358 21.43 -13.01 -4.06
CA VAL A 358 21.93 -13.83 -2.97
C VAL A 358 20.97 -15.01 -2.75
N LYS A 359 21.17 -16.06 -3.54
CA LYS A 359 20.31 -17.26 -3.50
C LYS A 359 20.48 -18.06 -2.22
N GLU A 360 21.71 -18.12 -1.71
CA GLU A 360 22.08 -18.88 -0.51
C GLU A 360 22.71 -17.92 0.52
N PRO A 361 21.91 -17.16 1.28
CA PRO A 361 22.44 -16.35 2.37
C PRO A 361 23.12 -17.21 3.44
N THR A 362 24.07 -16.61 4.16
CA THR A 362 24.76 -17.29 5.26
C THR A 362 23.79 -17.67 6.39
N ARG A 363 24.10 -18.72 7.16
CA ARG A 363 23.26 -19.15 8.29
C ARG A 363 22.93 -17.99 9.26
N PRO A 364 23.89 -17.15 9.70
CA PRO A 364 23.56 -16.01 10.56
C PRO A 364 22.57 -15.03 9.93
N ASN A 365 22.70 -14.75 8.63
CA ASN A 365 21.77 -13.88 7.90
C ASN A 365 20.37 -14.51 7.84
N LEU A 366 20.27 -15.81 7.53
CA LEU A 366 18.99 -16.52 7.52
C LEU A 366 18.30 -16.49 8.89
N ILE A 367 19.04 -16.68 9.99
CA ILE A 367 18.48 -16.58 11.35
C ILE A 367 18.02 -15.15 11.67
N CYS A 368 18.74 -14.13 11.18
CA CYS A 368 18.30 -12.73 11.29
C CYS A 368 17.00 -12.49 10.52
N ALA A 369 16.92 -12.94 9.27
CA ALA A 369 15.74 -12.84 8.42
C ALA A 369 14.54 -13.58 9.02
N PHE A 370 14.75 -14.77 9.60
CA PHE A 370 13.72 -15.54 10.30
C PHE A 370 13.13 -14.75 11.46
N ARG A 371 13.97 -14.21 12.35
CA ARG A 371 13.53 -13.38 13.48
C ARG A 371 12.77 -12.14 13.01
N ALA A 372 13.32 -11.45 12.01
CA ALA A 372 12.69 -10.27 11.43
C ALA A 372 11.33 -10.59 10.81
N SER A 373 11.18 -11.74 10.14
CA SER A 373 9.92 -12.15 9.51
C SER A 373 8.79 -12.32 10.52
N VAL A 374 9.09 -12.94 11.68
CA VAL A 374 8.14 -13.06 12.78
C VAL A 374 7.80 -11.69 13.35
N GLN A 375 8.79 -10.80 13.52
CA GLN A 375 8.54 -9.44 13.99
C GLN A 375 7.63 -8.66 13.03
N VAL A 376 7.79 -8.77 11.71
CA VAL A 376 6.85 -8.16 10.75
C VAL A 376 5.40 -8.56 11.04
N ALA A 377 5.12 -9.85 11.28
CA ALA A 377 3.77 -10.31 11.61
C ALA A 377 3.29 -9.79 12.97
N ILE A 378 4.17 -9.73 13.98
CA ILE A 378 3.87 -9.18 15.31
C ILE A 378 3.52 -7.69 15.19
N SER A 379 4.36 -6.89 14.56
CA SER A 379 4.19 -5.44 14.45
C SER A 379 2.94 -5.08 13.64
N TYR A 380 2.61 -5.85 12.59
CA TYR A 380 1.33 -5.68 11.89
C TYR A 380 0.12 -6.04 12.76
N TRP A 381 0.22 -7.09 13.56
CA TRP A 381 -0.84 -7.45 14.51
C TRP A 381 -1.04 -6.36 15.56
N GLU A 382 0.05 -5.83 16.12
CA GLU A 382 0.01 -4.71 17.06
C GLU A 382 -0.60 -3.46 16.42
N GLN A 383 -0.20 -3.14 15.18
CA GLN A 383 -0.79 -2.03 14.43
C GLN A 383 -2.29 -2.25 14.24
N ALA A 384 -2.73 -3.45 13.82
CA ALA A 384 -4.13 -3.76 13.61
C ALA A 384 -4.98 -3.71 14.88
N ASN A 385 -4.39 -3.90 16.07
CA ASN A 385 -5.09 -3.95 17.36
C ASN A 385 -4.85 -2.71 18.26
N SER A 386 -4.07 -1.71 17.81
CA SER A 386 -3.85 -0.47 18.57
C SER A 386 -5.13 0.39 18.68
N GLU A 387 -5.14 1.43 19.53
CA GLU A 387 -6.31 2.33 19.67
C GLU A 387 -6.68 3.07 18.36
N PHE A 388 -5.65 3.34 17.54
CA PHE A 388 -5.76 3.84 16.17
C PHE A 388 -5.77 2.70 15.13
N GLY A 389 -5.83 1.47 15.63
CA GLY A 389 -5.43 0.24 14.97
C GLY A 389 -6.48 -0.32 14.07
N ARG A 390 -6.15 -0.29 12.79
CA ARG A 390 -6.90 -0.84 11.68
C ARG A 390 -5.88 -1.24 10.62
N ILE A 391 -6.18 -2.27 9.84
CA ILE A 391 -5.40 -2.55 8.63
C ILE A 391 -5.69 -1.40 7.66
N LYS A 392 -4.87 -0.35 7.72
CA LYS A 392 -4.98 0.85 6.87
C LYS A 392 -4.36 0.62 5.50
N TYR A 393 -3.59 -0.45 5.30
CA TYR A 393 -2.86 -0.70 4.05
C TYR A 393 -3.06 -2.14 3.62
N THR A 394 -4.28 -2.50 3.21
CA THR A 394 -4.66 -3.86 2.82
C THR A 394 -3.65 -4.49 1.85
N PHE A 395 -3.24 -3.73 0.83
CA PHE A 395 -2.23 -4.18 -0.14
C PHE A 395 -0.84 -4.43 0.48
N HIS A 396 -0.29 -3.48 1.22
CA HIS A 396 1.06 -3.61 1.81
C HIS A 396 1.12 -4.68 2.89
N THR A 397 0.13 -4.72 3.78
CA THR A 397 0.05 -5.74 4.83
C THR A 397 -0.01 -7.13 4.21
N CYS A 398 -0.79 -7.33 3.14
CA CYS A 398 -0.83 -8.60 2.42
C CYS A 398 0.55 -8.99 1.88
N TYR A 399 1.17 -8.07 1.13
CA TYR A 399 2.48 -8.31 0.51
C TYR A 399 3.58 -8.61 1.53
N HIS A 400 3.77 -7.73 2.52
CA HIS A 400 4.84 -7.89 3.51
C HIS A 400 4.63 -9.15 4.34
N THR A 401 3.39 -9.44 4.76
CA THR A 401 3.08 -10.64 5.57
C THR A 401 3.38 -11.91 4.78
N PHE A 402 2.90 -12.01 3.54
CA PHE A 402 3.14 -13.21 2.73
C PHE A 402 4.62 -13.36 2.38
N SER A 403 5.29 -12.27 1.99
CA SER A 403 6.73 -12.29 1.71
C SER A 403 7.55 -12.70 2.94
N ALA A 404 7.19 -12.21 4.13
CA ALA A 404 7.85 -12.60 5.38
C ALA A 404 7.56 -14.07 5.75
N ALA A 405 6.32 -14.53 5.56
CA ALA A 405 5.92 -15.91 5.80
C ALA A 405 6.70 -16.91 4.93
N VAL A 406 6.93 -16.58 3.65
CA VAL A 406 7.75 -17.42 2.75
C VAL A 406 9.19 -17.51 3.25
N VAL A 407 9.79 -16.40 3.70
CA VAL A 407 11.14 -16.40 4.30
C VAL A 407 11.16 -17.21 5.60
N PHE A 408 10.16 -17.05 6.47
CA PHE A 408 10.00 -17.84 7.70
C PHE A 408 10.02 -19.35 7.40
N LEU A 409 9.17 -19.80 6.46
CA LEU A 409 9.05 -21.21 6.08
C LEU A 409 10.32 -21.74 5.42
N SER A 410 10.94 -20.95 4.53
CA SER A 410 12.18 -21.29 3.87
C SER A 410 13.31 -21.54 4.88
N VAL A 411 13.49 -20.62 5.83
CA VAL A 411 14.51 -20.75 6.88
C VAL A 411 14.18 -21.90 7.84
N LEU A 412 12.92 -22.09 8.20
CA LEU A 412 12.49 -23.21 9.05
C LEU A 412 12.84 -24.56 8.41
N ARG A 413 12.71 -24.67 7.08
CA ARG A 413 13.11 -25.85 6.31
C ARG A 413 14.63 -26.00 6.23
N SER A 414 15.36 -24.93 5.93
CA SER A 414 16.80 -25.04 5.66
C SER A 414 17.67 -25.11 6.92
N CYS A 415 17.28 -24.42 8.01
CA CYS A 415 18.06 -24.19 9.23
C CYS A 415 17.50 -24.94 10.46
N GLN A 416 16.98 -26.16 10.27
CA GLN A 416 16.32 -26.91 11.34
C GLN A 416 17.20 -27.09 12.59
N SER A 417 18.51 -27.33 12.41
CA SER A 417 19.45 -27.55 13.52
C SER A 417 19.59 -26.30 14.40
N GLU A 418 19.84 -25.14 13.79
CA GLU A 418 20.00 -23.87 14.48
C GLU A 418 18.68 -23.42 15.13
N ILE A 419 17.56 -23.59 14.44
CA ILE A 419 16.23 -23.20 14.96
C ILE A 419 15.85 -24.08 16.17
N THR A 420 16.12 -25.38 16.12
CA THR A 420 15.85 -26.32 17.24
C THR A 420 16.64 -25.97 18.51
N GLN A 421 17.84 -25.40 18.37
CA GLN A 421 18.64 -24.96 19.52
C GLN A 421 18.13 -23.65 20.14
N LEU A 422 17.41 -22.84 19.36
CA LEU A 422 16.99 -21.50 19.75
C LEU A 422 15.52 -21.43 20.20
N TYR A 423 14.68 -22.34 19.69
CA TYR A 423 13.23 -22.29 19.87
C TYR A 423 12.66 -23.67 20.18
N THR A 424 11.65 -23.67 21.05
CA THR A 424 10.80 -24.83 21.30
C THR A 424 9.80 -25.04 20.15
N LEU A 425 9.25 -26.25 20.06
CA LEU A 425 8.22 -26.58 19.07
C LEU A 425 6.98 -25.68 19.25
N ASN A 426 6.57 -25.39 20.50
CA ASN A 426 5.44 -24.50 20.79
C ASN A 426 5.69 -23.06 20.31
N GLU A 427 6.88 -22.51 20.53
CA GLU A 427 7.21 -21.15 20.05
C GLU A 427 7.15 -21.07 18.51
N ILE A 428 7.62 -22.10 17.81
CA ILE A 428 7.55 -22.15 16.34
C ILE A 428 6.10 -22.25 15.85
N GLN A 429 5.25 -23.03 16.53
CA GLN A 429 3.82 -23.10 16.23
C GLN A 429 3.13 -21.75 16.46
N GLU A 430 3.43 -21.06 17.56
CA GLU A 430 2.92 -19.72 17.82
C GLU A 430 3.36 -18.73 16.74
N CYS A 431 4.63 -18.75 16.33
CA CYS A 431 5.13 -17.92 15.22
C CYS A 431 4.37 -18.20 13.92
N ALA A 432 4.19 -19.48 13.58
CA ALA A 432 3.48 -19.87 12.37
C ALA A 432 2.01 -19.43 12.39
N ASN A 433 1.34 -19.54 13.54
CA ASN A 433 -0.05 -19.14 13.73
C ASN A 433 -0.27 -17.62 13.61
N ARG A 434 0.74 -16.79 13.91
CA ARG A 434 0.64 -15.33 13.71
C ARG A 434 0.38 -14.97 12.25
N PHE A 435 1.06 -15.63 11.32
CA PHE A 435 0.84 -15.43 9.88
C PHE A 435 -0.57 -15.90 9.46
N VAL A 436 -1.06 -17.02 9.99
CA VAL A 436 -2.43 -17.52 9.76
C VAL A 436 -3.45 -16.45 10.16
N CYS A 437 -3.38 -15.97 11.40
CA CYS A 437 -4.33 -14.98 11.92
C CYS A 437 -4.32 -13.69 11.09
N LEU A 438 -3.15 -13.21 10.71
CA LEU A 438 -3.00 -11.97 9.95
C LEU A 438 -3.52 -12.12 8.52
N LEU A 439 -3.13 -13.19 7.80
CA LEU A 439 -3.61 -13.46 6.44
C LEU A 439 -5.13 -13.68 6.40
N SER A 440 -5.70 -14.33 7.42
CA SER A 440 -7.15 -14.47 7.58
C SER A 440 -7.84 -13.11 7.71
N SER A 441 -7.33 -12.22 8.58
CA SER A 441 -7.90 -10.89 8.77
C SER A 441 -7.82 -10.02 7.51
N ILE A 442 -6.76 -10.18 6.71
CA ILE A 442 -6.63 -9.52 5.41
C ILE A 442 -7.67 -10.06 4.43
N GLY A 443 -7.89 -11.37 4.38
CA GLY A 443 -8.88 -12.02 3.53
C GLY A 443 -10.31 -11.55 3.77
N GLU A 444 -10.66 -11.18 5.01
CA GLU A 444 -11.97 -10.59 5.33
C GLU A 444 -12.18 -9.23 4.65
N ARG A 445 -11.12 -8.44 4.50
CA ARG A 445 -11.17 -7.09 3.89
C ARG A 445 -10.95 -7.13 2.39
N TRP A 446 -10.19 -8.11 1.91
CA TRP A 446 -9.88 -8.33 0.50
C TRP A 446 -9.99 -9.82 0.18
N PRO A 447 -11.16 -10.28 -0.29
CA PRO A 447 -11.44 -11.70 -0.50
C PRO A 447 -10.43 -12.41 -1.39
N ALA A 448 -9.88 -11.75 -2.41
CA ALA A 448 -8.86 -12.36 -3.27
C ALA A 448 -7.57 -12.74 -2.51
N ALA A 449 -7.25 -12.04 -1.40
CA ALA A 449 -6.10 -12.35 -0.56
C ALA A 449 -6.29 -13.62 0.29
N ALA A 450 -7.50 -14.19 0.37
CA ALA A 450 -7.72 -15.47 1.06
C ALA A 450 -6.85 -16.60 0.47
N ARG A 451 -6.52 -16.52 -0.83
CA ARG A 451 -5.60 -17.46 -1.50
C ARG A 451 -4.19 -17.44 -0.89
N CYS A 452 -3.75 -16.31 -0.32
CA CYS A 452 -2.45 -16.23 0.35
C CYS A 452 -2.45 -17.08 1.63
N LEU A 453 -3.58 -17.14 2.36
CA LEU A 453 -3.73 -18.00 3.53
C LEU A 453 -3.75 -19.48 3.13
N GLU A 454 -4.49 -19.83 2.08
CA GLU A 454 -4.56 -21.19 1.55
C GLU A 454 -3.17 -21.70 1.17
N GLU A 455 -2.42 -20.91 0.39
CA GLU A 455 -1.06 -21.26 -0.03
C GLU A 455 -0.10 -21.35 1.16
N TYR A 456 -0.18 -20.40 2.10
CA TYR A 456 0.66 -20.46 3.30
C TYR A 456 0.41 -21.73 4.11
N ASN A 457 -0.85 -22.13 4.32
CA ASN A 457 -1.17 -23.37 5.03
C ASN A 457 -0.68 -24.61 4.28
N HIS A 458 -0.85 -24.65 2.96
CA HIS A 458 -0.36 -25.73 2.11
C HIS A 458 1.17 -25.91 2.24
N LEU A 459 1.94 -24.82 2.29
CA LEU A 459 3.39 -24.87 2.51
C LEU A 459 3.76 -25.18 3.96
N LEU A 460 3.00 -24.67 4.93
CA LEU A 460 3.28 -24.81 6.36
C LEU A 460 3.17 -26.26 6.83
N GLU A 461 2.13 -26.99 6.41
CA GLU A 461 1.85 -28.36 6.86
C GLU A 461 3.04 -29.33 6.72
N PRO A 462 3.62 -29.54 5.50
CA PRO A 462 4.74 -30.47 5.33
C PRO A 462 6.02 -29.97 6.03
N ILE A 463 6.27 -28.66 6.04
CA ILE A 463 7.46 -28.07 6.67
C ILE A 463 7.40 -28.23 8.19
N MET A 464 6.26 -27.93 8.81
CA MET A 464 6.05 -28.06 10.24
C MET A 464 6.14 -29.52 10.69
N LYS A 465 5.61 -30.46 9.89
CA LYS A 465 5.75 -31.90 10.15
C LYS A 465 7.21 -32.32 10.13
N SER A 466 7.94 -31.98 9.07
CA SER A 466 9.38 -32.29 8.95
C SER A 466 10.19 -31.70 10.10
N TYR A 467 9.93 -30.45 10.47
CA TYR A 467 10.60 -29.79 11.61
C TYR A 467 10.29 -30.49 12.94
N SER A 468 9.03 -30.88 13.16
CA SER A 468 8.62 -31.58 14.39
C SER A 468 9.30 -32.94 14.53
N ASP A 469 9.38 -33.71 13.44
CA ASP A 469 10.07 -35.01 13.41
C ASP A 469 11.57 -34.83 13.72
N PHE A 470 12.22 -33.84 13.09
CA PHE A 470 13.62 -33.49 13.36
C PHE A 470 13.85 -33.08 14.82
N PHE A 471 12.96 -32.23 15.37
CA PHE A 471 13.04 -31.77 16.76
C PHE A 471 13.00 -32.95 17.74
N LEU A 472 12.06 -33.89 17.56
CA LEU A 472 11.93 -35.07 18.41
C LEU A 472 13.17 -35.97 18.35
N LEU A 473 13.73 -36.20 17.16
CA LEU A 473 14.97 -36.97 17.00
C LEU A 473 16.16 -36.30 17.72
N SER A 474 16.30 -34.97 17.59
CA SER A 474 17.38 -34.23 18.24
C SER A 474 17.33 -34.31 19.77
N GLN A 475 16.13 -34.34 20.37
CA GLN A 475 15.93 -34.46 21.81
C GLN A 475 16.26 -35.88 22.32
N GLN A 476 15.96 -36.91 21.53
CA GLN A 476 16.33 -38.29 21.84
C GLN A 476 17.85 -38.48 21.85
N HIS A 477 18.56 -37.89 20.89
CA HIS A 477 20.02 -37.95 20.84
C HIS A 477 20.69 -37.16 21.97
N THR A 478 20.14 -36.02 22.37
CA THR A 478 20.64 -35.22 23.51
C THR A 478 20.46 -35.96 24.85
N SER A 479 19.41 -36.78 24.96
CA SER A 479 19.14 -37.62 26.14
C SER A 479 20.00 -38.90 26.19
N ALA A 480 20.57 -39.33 25.06
CA ALA A 480 21.38 -40.55 24.93
C ALA A 480 22.90 -40.29 24.85
N ALA A 481 23.33 -39.04 24.66
CA ALA A 481 24.73 -38.67 24.47
C ALA A 481 25.54 -38.64 25.79
N GLY A 482 25.83 -39.84 26.30
CA GLY A 482 27.03 -40.17 27.04
C GLY A 482 28.11 -40.83 26.17
N ALA A 483 28.02 -40.78 24.84
CA ALA A 483 29.04 -41.32 23.93
C ALA A 483 29.02 -40.61 22.55
N ASP A 484 30.20 -40.07 22.19
CA ASP A 484 30.71 -39.52 20.91
C ASP A 484 29.76 -39.07 19.77
N PRO A 485 29.85 -37.80 19.32
CA PRO A 485 29.16 -37.34 18.12
C PRO A 485 30.12 -37.23 16.92
N PHE A 486 30.06 -38.18 16.00
CA PHE A 486 30.42 -37.95 14.59
C PHE A 486 29.44 -38.71 13.70
N LEU A 487 28.34 -38.05 13.34
CA LEU A 487 27.57 -38.36 12.14
C LEU A 487 27.35 -37.05 11.38
N SER A 488 27.89 -37.02 10.16
CA SER A 488 27.90 -35.88 9.25
C SER A 488 26.48 -35.54 8.75
N PRO A 489 26.09 -34.26 8.65
CA PRO A 489 24.73 -33.82 8.29
C PRO A 489 24.25 -34.12 6.86
N GLU A 490 25.01 -34.87 6.06
CA GLU A 490 24.81 -34.95 4.61
C GLU A 490 23.76 -35.99 4.16
N GLN A 491 23.18 -36.77 5.07
CA GLN A 491 22.31 -37.91 4.71
C GLN A 491 20.80 -37.63 4.63
N TYR A 492 20.35 -36.38 4.85
CA TYR A 492 18.95 -35.98 4.63
C TYR A 492 18.75 -34.98 3.49
N ALA A 493 19.80 -34.72 2.71
CA ALA A 493 19.73 -33.85 1.54
C ALA A 493 19.21 -34.60 0.29
N ASP A 494 18.03 -35.22 0.37
CA ASP A 494 17.19 -35.37 -0.82
C ASP A 494 16.43 -34.05 -0.99
N ALA A 495 17.19 -33.02 -1.37
CA ALA A 495 16.62 -31.80 -1.90
C ALA A 495 16.18 -32.11 -3.34
N GLU A 496 14.96 -32.64 -3.51
CA GLU A 496 14.20 -32.19 -4.66
C GLU A 496 14.20 -30.66 -4.58
N ALA A 497 14.90 -30.03 -5.52
CA ALA A 497 14.89 -28.60 -5.74
C ALA A 497 13.47 -28.21 -6.13
N PHE A 498 12.59 -28.15 -5.13
CA PHE A 498 11.33 -27.47 -5.26
C PHE A 498 11.71 -26.01 -5.37
N ASP A 499 11.61 -25.48 -6.58
CA ASP A 499 11.77 -24.06 -6.87
C ASP A 499 10.63 -23.35 -6.13
N VAL A 500 10.86 -23.00 -4.86
CA VAL A 500 9.90 -22.24 -4.02
C VAL A 500 9.64 -20.85 -4.63
N MET A 501 10.27 -20.53 -5.77
CA MET A 501 10.28 -19.21 -6.36
C MET A 501 9.96 -19.22 -7.85
N ASP A 502 8.81 -19.81 -8.22
CA ASP A 502 8.09 -19.27 -9.37
C ASP A 502 7.40 -17.96 -8.95
N TYR A 503 8.19 -16.89 -8.78
CA TYR A 503 7.73 -15.55 -8.41
C TYR A 503 6.77 -14.94 -9.43
N GLU A 504 6.69 -15.49 -10.66
CA GLU A 504 5.66 -15.11 -11.63
C GLU A 504 4.25 -15.44 -11.11
N SER A 505 4.10 -16.42 -10.21
CA SER A 505 2.82 -16.75 -9.56
C SER A 505 2.26 -15.58 -8.74
N PHE A 506 3.10 -14.78 -8.07
CA PHE A 506 2.68 -13.61 -7.27
C PHE A 506 1.94 -12.56 -8.10
N VAL A 507 2.30 -12.42 -9.38
CA VAL A 507 1.61 -11.56 -10.34
C VAL A 507 0.22 -12.13 -10.70
N HIS A 508 0.10 -13.44 -10.82
CA HIS A 508 -1.18 -14.13 -11.04
C HIS A 508 -2.10 -14.16 -9.81
N PHE A 509 -1.58 -13.97 -8.59
CA PHE A 509 -2.40 -13.88 -7.37
C PHE A 509 -3.23 -12.59 -7.31
N PHE A 510 -2.73 -11.48 -7.85
CA PHE A 510 -3.43 -10.18 -7.84
C PHE A 510 -4.20 -9.86 -9.12
N ASN A 511 -4.16 -10.73 -10.12
CA ASN A 511 -5.13 -10.72 -11.21
C ASN A 511 -6.29 -11.68 -10.82
N PRO A 512 -7.50 -11.19 -10.54
CA PRO A 512 -8.62 -12.06 -10.20
C PRO A 512 -8.93 -13.01 -11.38
N PRO A 513 -9.11 -14.32 -11.18
CA PRO A 513 -9.77 -15.16 -12.16
C PRO A 513 -11.24 -14.73 -12.31
N GLN A 514 -11.78 -14.89 -13.52
CA GLN A 514 -13.06 -14.34 -14.01
C GLN A 514 -14.33 -14.74 -13.23
N ASP A 515 -14.24 -15.62 -12.22
CA ASP A 515 -15.40 -16.29 -11.61
C ASP A 515 -15.73 -15.86 -10.16
N VAL A 516 -14.99 -14.92 -9.55
CA VAL A 516 -15.35 -14.42 -8.21
C VAL A 516 -16.29 -13.22 -8.34
N VAL A 517 -17.59 -13.49 -8.39
CA VAL A 517 -18.61 -12.46 -8.17
C VAL A 517 -18.50 -11.98 -6.73
N ASP A 518 -17.91 -10.79 -6.53
CA ASP A 518 -17.78 -10.20 -5.20
C ASP A 518 -19.19 -9.89 -4.64
N PRO A 519 -19.63 -10.55 -3.55
CA PRO A 519 -20.93 -10.30 -2.94
C PRO A 519 -21.11 -8.83 -2.49
N LEU A 520 -20.02 -8.09 -2.28
CA LEU A 520 -20.02 -6.69 -1.87
C LEU A 520 -20.46 -5.73 -2.99
N LEU A 521 -20.44 -6.18 -4.25
CA LEU A 521 -20.88 -5.38 -5.40
C LEU A 521 -22.39 -5.48 -5.67
N ALA A 522 -23.10 -6.42 -5.03
CA ALA A 522 -24.48 -6.77 -5.35
C ALA A 522 -25.54 -6.22 -4.37
N SER A 523 -25.15 -5.62 -3.24
CA SER A 523 -26.11 -5.09 -2.26
C SER A 523 -26.37 -3.58 -2.47
N PRO A 524 -27.63 -3.12 -2.53
CA PRO A 524 -27.92 -1.70 -2.64
C PRO A 524 -27.37 -0.96 -1.40
N ALA A 525 -26.51 0.03 -1.64
CA ALA A 525 -25.99 0.96 -0.65
C ALA A 525 -27.12 1.85 -0.11
N VAL A 526 -27.94 1.32 0.79
CA VAL A 526 -28.90 2.11 1.58
C VAL A 526 -28.13 2.96 2.59
N VAL A 527 -28.50 4.22 2.80
CA VAL A 527 -27.84 5.05 3.83
C VAL A 527 -28.22 4.52 5.23
N PRO A 528 -27.25 4.25 6.12
CA PRO A 528 -27.50 3.94 7.52
C PRO A 528 -28.41 4.95 8.21
N PHE A 529 -29.27 4.48 9.10
CA PHE A 529 -30.11 5.35 9.93
C PHE A 529 -29.28 6.07 11.01
N ASP A 530 -28.34 5.36 11.62
CA ASP A 530 -27.39 5.90 12.60
C ASP A 530 -26.00 5.34 12.32
N TRP A 531 -25.12 6.19 11.78
CA TRP A 531 -23.76 5.82 11.40
C TRP A 531 -22.85 5.58 12.61
N ASP A 532 -23.08 6.27 13.73
CA ASP A 532 -22.23 6.13 14.92
C ASP A 532 -22.43 4.76 15.55
N VAL A 533 -23.70 4.38 15.72
CA VAL A 533 -24.08 3.07 16.27
C VAL A 533 -23.73 1.94 15.30
N GLU A 534 -23.91 2.15 13.98
CA GLU A 534 -23.69 1.08 13.00
C GLU A 534 -22.22 0.70 12.84
N PHE A 535 -21.32 1.69 12.84
CA PHE A 535 -19.89 1.47 12.59
C PHE A 535 -18.99 1.66 13.81
N GLU A 536 -19.55 2.10 14.92
CA GLU A 536 -18.87 2.39 16.18
C GLU A 536 -17.77 3.44 16.00
N PHE A 537 -18.15 4.57 15.40
CA PHE A 537 -17.22 5.69 15.14
C PHE A 537 -16.81 6.40 16.43
N GLY A 538 -17.68 6.45 17.44
CA GLY A 538 -17.43 7.15 18.70
C GLY A 538 -17.51 8.68 18.53
N MET A 539 -18.45 9.17 17.73
CA MET A 539 -18.57 10.59 17.37
C MET A 539 -19.01 11.49 18.54
N ASP A 540 -19.56 10.93 19.61
CA ASP A 540 -20.16 11.68 20.73
C ASP A 540 -19.16 12.41 21.66
N GLY A 541 -17.84 12.27 21.44
CA GLY A 541 -16.81 13.00 22.22
C GLY A 541 -15.81 13.84 21.41
N LEU A 542 -15.87 13.80 20.07
CA LEU A 542 -14.87 14.42 19.18
C LEU A 542 -15.30 15.78 18.61
N LEU A 543 -16.61 16.05 18.56
CA LEU A 543 -17.17 17.27 17.96
C LEU A 543 -17.31 18.44 18.95
N ASP A 544 -17.08 18.24 20.25
CA ASP A 544 -17.01 19.33 21.23
C ASP A 544 -15.65 20.09 21.18
N ILE A 545 -14.74 19.65 20.32
CA ILE A 545 -13.36 20.17 20.16
C ILE A 545 -13.17 20.88 18.80
N VAL A 546 -14.12 20.73 17.87
CA VAL A 546 -14.18 21.43 16.56
C VAL A 546 -15.13 22.60 16.69
#